data_AF-X1JJY2-F1
#
_entry.id   AF-X1JJY2-F1
#
_cell.length_a   1.000
_cell.length_b   1.000
_cell.length_c   1.000
_cell.angle_alpha   90.00
_cell.angle_beta   90.00
_cell.angle_gamma   90.00
#
_symmetry.space_group_name_H-M   'P 1'
#
loop_
_entity.id
_entity.type
_entity.pdbx_description
1 polymer ?
#
loop_
_entity_poly.entity_id
_entity_poly.type
_entity_poly.pdbx_seq_one_letter_code
_entity_poly.pdbx_strand_id
1 'polypeptide(L)'
;MFKQQVSGVVAAGDTAKTSLGTLIVPGDVSKIVGLYCHAVGGPGNTTLENITGIFELESPTDPLPISQFLLDPVVEGVQGASLSAKPWPCDISVRPGMTIQGFITMDMAITLANTCRFQVTYE
;
A
#
# COMPACT_ATOMS: atom_id res chain seq x y z
N MET A 1 7.07 -13.20 -16.92
CA MET A 1 5.87 -13.64 -16.17
C MET A 1 5.65 -12.60 -15.09
N PHE A 2 4.49 -11.91 -15.06
CA PHE A 2 4.25 -10.91 -14.02
C PHE A 2 4.18 -11.58 -12.65
N LYS A 3 4.96 -11.08 -11.69
CA LYS A 3 4.91 -11.53 -10.30
C LYS A 3 4.18 -10.50 -9.45
N GLN A 4 3.44 -10.98 -8.45
CA GLN A 4 2.72 -10.12 -7.51
C GLN A 4 3.03 -10.55 -6.08
N GLN A 5 3.22 -9.57 -5.21
CA GLN A 5 3.35 -9.78 -3.76
C GLN A 5 2.42 -8.81 -3.03
N VAL A 6 1.86 -9.27 -1.91
CA VAL A 6 0.92 -8.51 -1.08
C VAL A 6 1.46 -8.48 0.35
N SER A 7 1.41 -7.30 0.98
CA SER A 7 1.57 -7.16 2.42
C SER A 7 0.22 -6.86 3.06
N GLY A 8 0.00 -7.35 4.28
CA GLY A 8 -1.18 -7.03 5.07
C GLY A 8 -0.81 -6.64 6.50
N VAL A 9 -1.27 -5.46 6.93
CA VAL A 9 -1.06 -4.95 8.30
C VAL A 9 -2.28 -4.12 8.74
N VAL A 10 -2.57 -4.11 10.04
CA VAL A 10 -3.54 -3.19 10.65
C VAL A 10 -2.85 -1.88 10.97
N ALA A 11 -3.30 -0.77 10.37
CA ALA A 11 -2.81 0.58 10.65
C ALA A 11 -3.78 1.30 11.60
N ALA A 12 -3.30 1.74 12.75
CA ALA A 12 -4.09 2.45 13.74
C ALA A 12 -3.51 3.86 13.95
N GLY A 13 -4.33 4.88 13.71
CA GLY A 13 -4.00 6.26 14.06
C GLY A 13 -4.15 7.24 12.91
N ASP A 14 -4.59 8.43 13.27
CA ASP A 14 -4.64 9.62 12.44
C ASP A 14 -3.24 10.28 12.40
N THR A 15 -2.86 10.88 11.26
CA THR A 15 -1.66 11.73 11.06
C THR A 15 -0.26 11.09 11.25
N ALA A 16 -0.14 9.82 11.67
CA ALA A 16 1.14 9.16 11.88
C ALA A 16 1.53 8.20 10.73
N LYS A 17 2.81 8.28 10.30
CA LYS A 17 3.39 7.33 9.35
C LYS A 17 3.43 5.93 9.97
N THR A 18 2.62 5.03 9.43
CA THR A 18 2.44 3.67 9.93
C THR A 18 3.00 2.66 8.95
N SER A 19 3.82 1.72 9.42
CA SER A 19 4.36 0.65 8.56
C SER A 19 3.24 -0.32 8.17
N LEU A 20 3.15 -0.62 6.87
CA LEU A 20 2.31 -1.66 6.31
C LEU A 20 3.05 -2.99 6.08
N GLY A 21 4.27 -3.10 6.60
CA GLY A 21 5.11 -4.28 6.49
C GLY A 21 6.13 -4.22 5.36
N THR A 22 6.77 -5.36 5.16
CA THR A 22 7.99 -5.50 4.37
C THR A 22 7.84 -6.61 3.34
N LEU A 23 8.32 -6.37 2.12
CA LEU A 23 8.40 -7.35 1.04
C LEU A 23 9.84 -7.53 0.59
N ILE A 24 10.19 -8.76 0.19
CA ILE A 24 11.50 -9.08 -0.39
C ILE A 24 11.30 -9.27 -1.89
N VAL A 25 12.03 -8.47 -2.68
CA VAL A 25 11.97 -8.50 -4.14
C VAL A 25 12.39 -9.88 -4.66
N PRO A 26 11.56 -10.53 -5.50
CA PRO A 26 11.89 -11.83 -6.09
C PRO A 26 13.22 -11.83 -6.86
N GLY A 27 13.85 -13.00 -6.96
CA GLY A 27 15.21 -13.15 -7.50
C GLY A 27 15.39 -12.82 -9.00
N ASP A 28 14.30 -12.70 -9.74
CA ASP A 28 14.24 -12.70 -11.20
C ASP A 28 13.44 -11.52 -11.76
N VAL A 29 13.24 -10.47 -10.97
CA VAL A 29 12.55 -9.24 -11.38
C VAL A 29 13.48 -8.05 -11.27
N SER A 30 13.23 -7.04 -12.08
CA SER A 30 14.10 -5.84 -12.19
C SER A 30 13.36 -4.55 -11.88
N LYS A 31 12.03 -4.57 -11.95
CA LYS A 31 11.19 -3.38 -11.82
C LYS A 31 9.90 -3.67 -11.08
N ILE A 32 9.39 -2.66 -10.39
CA ILE A 32 7.99 -2.57 -9.99
C ILE A 32 7.27 -1.76 -11.07
N VAL A 33 6.25 -2.38 -11.66
CA VAL A 33 5.44 -1.80 -12.74
C VAL A 33 4.03 -1.42 -12.32
N GLY A 34 3.61 -1.85 -11.13
CA GLY A 34 2.29 -1.54 -10.60
C GLY A 34 2.25 -1.56 -9.08
N LEU A 35 1.54 -0.58 -8.52
CA LEU A 35 1.34 -0.44 -7.08
C LEU A 35 -0.13 -0.36 -6.73
N TYR A 36 -0.49 -0.98 -5.61
CA TYR A 36 -1.81 -0.86 -5.03
C TYR A 36 -1.64 -0.63 -3.54
N CYS A 37 -2.40 0.30 -2.98
CA CYS A 37 -2.55 0.46 -1.54
C CYS A 37 -4.00 0.84 -1.27
N HIS A 38 -4.66 0.13 -0.37
CA HIS A 38 -6.05 0.41 0.02
C HIS A 38 -6.27 0.19 1.52
N ALA A 39 -7.19 0.98 2.08
CA ALA A 39 -7.72 0.75 3.42
C ALA A 39 -8.90 -0.22 3.34
N VAL A 40 -8.71 -1.48 3.75
CA VAL A 40 -9.69 -2.58 3.78
C VAL A 40 -10.89 -2.32 4.72
N GLY A 41 -10.79 -1.30 5.57
CA GLY A 41 -11.79 -0.95 6.57
C GLY A 41 -11.52 -1.59 7.93
N GLY A 42 -12.20 -1.07 8.97
CA GLY A 42 -12.16 -1.55 10.34
C GLY A 42 -13.56 -1.65 10.97
N PRO A 43 -13.74 -2.39 12.07
CA PRO A 43 -15.00 -2.43 12.79
C PRO A 43 -15.34 -1.02 13.31
N GLY A 44 -16.40 -0.43 12.77
CA GLY A 44 -16.85 0.91 13.11
C GLY A 44 -16.70 1.94 12.00
N ASN A 45 -16.07 1.61 10.87
CA ASN A 45 -16.10 2.50 9.71
C ASN A 45 -17.53 2.64 9.21
N THR A 46 -18.09 3.82 9.38
CA THR A 46 -19.42 4.16 8.89
C THR A 46 -19.34 4.61 7.44
N THR A 47 -20.46 4.55 6.71
CA THR A 47 -20.59 4.91 5.29
C THR A 47 -20.29 6.38 4.95
N LEU A 48 -19.75 7.17 5.88
CA LEU A 48 -19.54 8.62 5.75
C LEU A 48 -18.07 9.04 5.87
N GLU A 49 -17.15 8.07 5.94
CA GLU A 49 -15.74 8.35 6.18
C GLU A 49 -14.97 8.44 4.86
N ASN A 50 -14.56 9.65 4.50
CA ASN A 50 -13.53 9.85 3.50
C ASN A 50 -12.19 9.43 4.13
N ILE A 51 -11.69 8.25 3.76
CA ILE A 51 -10.32 7.84 4.08
C ILE A 51 -9.45 8.28 2.91
N THR A 52 -8.63 9.30 3.12
CA THR A 52 -7.59 9.71 2.19
C THR A 52 -6.22 9.50 2.83
N GLY A 53 -5.16 9.58 2.04
CA GLY A 53 -3.83 9.41 2.58
C GLY A 53 -2.75 9.31 1.52
N ILE A 54 -1.52 9.17 2.02
CA ILE A 54 -0.32 8.95 1.22
C ILE A 54 0.20 7.56 1.56
N PHE A 55 0.42 6.76 0.52
CA PHE A 55 1.19 5.53 0.59
C PHE A 55 2.64 5.83 0.22
N GLU A 56 3.58 5.33 1.01
CA GLU A 56 5.00 5.49 0.76
C GLU A 56 5.72 4.16 0.59
N LEU A 57 6.70 4.12 -0.31
CA LEU A 57 7.63 3.03 -0.47
C LEU A 57 9.03 3.48 -0.12
N GLU A 58 9.64 2.73 0.80
CA GLU A 58 11.04 2.90 1.14
C GLU A 58 11.78 1.58 0.98
N SER A 59 13.09 1.67 0.90
CA SER A 59 13.94 0.50 1.01
C SER A 59 15.12 0.86 1.91
N PRO A 60 15.37 0.07 2.98
CA PRO A 60 16.47 0.32 3.89
C PRO A 60 17.83 0.04 3.24
N THR A 61 17.87 -0.74 2.16
CA THR A 61 19.12 -1.13 1.49
C THR A 61 19.48 -0.20 0.33
N ASP A 62 18.49 0.45 -0.26
CA ASP A 62 18.63 1.23 -1.50
C ASP A 62 17.55 2.32 -1.61
N PRO A 63 17.90 3.54 -2.01
CA PRO A 63 16.92 4.61 -2.23
C PRO A 63 16.04 4.33 -3.46
N LEU A 64 14.74 4.63 -3.33
CA LEU A 64 13.74 4.51 -4.41
C LEU A 64 13.45 5.88 -5.03
N PRO A 65 13.43 6.02 -6.38
CA PRO A 65 13.25 7.31 -7.06
C PRO A 65 11.83 7.88 -7.00
N ILE A 66 10.81 7.01 -6.90
CA ILE A 66 9.41 7.39 -6.69
C ILE A 66 8.94 6.60 -5.47
N SER A 67 8.56 7.32 -4.43
CA SER A 67 8.28 6.74 -3.12
C SER A 67 6.95 7.15 -2.53
N GLN A 68 6.15 8.01 -3.18
CA GLN A 68 4.88 8.48 -2.64
C GLN A 68 3.77 8.36 -3.68
N PHE A 69 2.65 7.79 -3.25
CA PHE A 69 1.49 7.47 -4.07
C PHE A 69 0.23 7.86 -3.30
N LEU A 70 -0.83 8.26 -3.99
CA LEU A 70 -2.10 8.49 -3.31
C LEU A 70 -2.67 7.14 -2.86
N LEU A 71 -3.18 7.11 -1.63
CA LEU A 71 -4.01 6.01 -1.17
C LEU A 71 -5.25 5.94 -2.06
N ASP A 72 -5.57 4.75 -2.58
CA ASP A 72 -6.81 4.58 -3.33
C ASP A 72 -7.98 4.53 -2.33
N PRO A 73 -8.92 5.50 -2.38
CA PRO A 73 -10.08 5.48 -1.51
C PRO A 73 -10.94 4.25 -1.85
N VAL A 74 -11.40 3.53 -0.84
CA VAL A 74 -12.39 2.46 -1.07
C VAL A 74 -13.70 3.11 -1.49
N VAL A 75 -14.06 2.92 -2.76
CA VAL A 75 -15.40 3.26 -3.26
C VAL A 75 -16.41 2.33 -2.58
N GLU A 76 -17.49 2.93 -2.09
CA GLU A 76 -18.52 2.37 -1.23
C GLU A 76 -18.97 0.92 -1.54
N GLY A 77 -19.31 0.17 -0.49
CA GLY A 77 -20.21 -1.00 -0.58
C GLY A 77 -19.55 -2.39 -0.60
N VAL A 78 -18.23 -2.51 -0.62
CA VAL A 78 -17.57 -3.82 -0.62
C VAL A 78 -17.16 -4.21 0.80
N GLN A 79 -18.09 -4.80 1.56
CA GLN A 79 -17.69 -5.62 2.70
C GLN A 79 -16.88 -6.81 2.16
N GLY A 80 -15.61 -6.87 2.55
CA GLY A 80 -14.64 -7.84 2.03
C GLY A 80 -13.86 -7.25 0.87
N ALA A 81 -12.87 -6.42 1.17
CA ALA A 81 -12.02 -5.72 0.20
C ALA A 81 -11.52 -6.64 -0.92
N SER A 82 -12.21 -6.59 -2.05
CA SER A 82 -11.62 -6.94 -3.33
C SER A 82 -10.61 -5.85 -3.65
N LEU A 83 -9.40 -6.27 -4.04
CA LEU A 83 -8.31 -5.43 -4.49
C LEU A 83 -8.82 -4.28 -5.37
N SER A 84 -8.25 -3.07 -5.21
CA SER A 84 -8.50 -1.96 -6.12
C SER A 84 -8.43 -2.44 -7.58
N ALA A 85 -9.40 -2.03 -8.38
CA ALA A 85 -9.56 -2.50 -9.75
C ALA A 85 -8.41 -2.06 -10.68
N LYS A 86 -7.54 -1.12 -10.25
CA LYS A 86 -6.47 -0.59 -11.11
C LYS A 86 -5.17 -0.29 -10.35
N PRO A 87 -4.02 -0.85 -10.78
CA PRO A 87 -2.72 -0.48 -10.23
C PRO A 87 -2.41 0.96 -10.58
N TRP A 88 -1.76 1.66 -9.66
CA TRP A 88 -0.95 2.82 -10.01
C TRP A 88 0.20 2.34 -10.89
N PRO A 89 0.26 2.76 -12.17
CA PRO A 89 1.38 2.42 -13.03
C PRO A 89 2.62 3.16 -12.55
N CYS A 90 3.74 2.45 -12.45
CA CYS A 90 5.02 3.02 -12.06
C CYS A 90 6.16 2.36 -12.83
N ASP A 91 7.36 2.93 -12.79
CA ASP A 91 8.59 2.30 -13.29
C ASP A 91 9.68 2.52 -12.25
N ILE A 92 9.68 1.66 -11.23
CA ILE A 92 10.61 1.75 -10.11
C ILE A 92 11.61 0.61 -10.22
N SER A 93 12.86 0.95 -10.51
CA SER A 93 13.96 -0.01 -10.54
C SER A 93 14.17 -0.66 -9.17
N VAL A 94 14.26 -1.99 -9.15
CA VAL A 94 14.55 -2.79 -7.95
C VAL A 94 15.63 -3.83 -8.25
N ARG A 95 16.21 -4.40 -7.19
CA ARG A 95 17.19 -5.47 -7.33
C ARG A 95 16.67 -6.76 -6.70
N PRO A 96 16.96 -7.93 -7.29
CA PRO A 96 16.76 -9.22 -6.64
C PRO A 96 17.21 -9.23 -5.17
N GLY A 97 16.34 -9.64 -4.25
CA GLY A 97 16.62 -9.71 -2.82
C GLY A 97 16.61 -8.38 -2.07
N MET A 98 16.34 -7.26 -2.76
CA MET A 98 16.12 -5.95 -2.12
C MET A 98 14.91 -6.00 -1.20
N THR A 99 14.98 -5.26 -0.09
CA THR A 99 13.89 -5.15 0.87
C THR A 99 13.08 -3.89 0.59
N ILE A 100 11.77 -4.01 0.44
CA ILE A 100 10.86 -2.89 0.26
C ILE A 100 9.94 -2.81 1.48
N GLN A 101 9.75 -1.61 2.01
CA GLN A 101 8.83 -1.32 3.11
C GLN A 101 7.73 -0.39 2.63
N GLY A 102 6.49 -0.78 2.88
CA GLY A 102 5.34 0.07 2.64
C GLY A 102 5.00 0.85 3.90
N PHE A 103 4.65 2.12 3.75
CA PHE A 103 4.13 2.96 4.82
C PHE A 103 2.87 3.65 4.37
N ILE A 104 2.00 4.00 5.32
CA ILE A 104 0.81 4.78 5.06
C ILE A 104 0.71 5.90 6.07
N THR A 105 0.28 7.07 5.59
CA THR A 105 -0.22 8.15 6.42
C THR A 105 -1.65 8.39 6.00
N MET A 106 -2.60 8.10 6.89
CA MET A 106 -4.03 8.33 6.65
C MET A 106 -4.43 9.67 7.23
N ASP A 107 -5.28 10.38 6.49
CA ASP A 107 -6.02 11.54 6.96
C ASP A 107 -7.47 11.11 7.13
N MET A 108 -7.91 10.98 8.38
CA MET A 108 -9.25 10.52 8.69
C MET A 108 -9.81 11.19 9.94
N ALA A 109 -11.09 11.55 9.92
CA ALA A 109 -11.74 12.28 11.01
C ALA A 109 -11.97 11.44 12.29
N ILE A 110 -11.85 10.11 12.22
CA ILE A 110 -12.13 9.19 13.32
C ILE A 110 -10.88 8.37 13.64
N THR A 111 -10.51 8.27 14.93
CA THR A 111 -9.33 7.55 15.42
C THR A 111 -9.51 6.02 15.50
N LEU A 112 -10.21 5.42 14.54
CA LEU A 112 -10.39 3.96 14.47
C LEU A 112 -9.21 3.29 13.76
N ALA A 113 -8.93 2.04 14.14
CA ALA A 113 -7.91 1.24 13.49
C ALA A 113 -8.42 0.69 12.16
N ASN A 114 -7.76 1.07 11.06
CA ASN A 114 -8.06 0.60 9.72
C ASN A 114 -7.14 -0.56 9.33
N THR A 115 -7.69 -1.61 8.73
CA THR A 115 -6.82 -2.60 8.08
C THR A 115 -6.37 -2.03 6.75
N CYS A 116 -5.07 -2.04 6.45
CA CYS A 116 -4.53 -1.55 5.19
C CYS A 116 -3.69 -2.64 4.51
N ARG A 117 -3.69 -2.66 3.19
CA ARG A 117 -2.92 -3.63 2.41
C ARG A 117 -2.27 -2.94 1.23
N PHE A 118 -1.05 -3.34 0.91
CA PHE A 118 -0.40 -2.92 -0.32
C PHE A 118 0.05 -4.12 -1.14
N GLN A 119 0.06 -3.93 -2.45
CA GLN A 119 0.48 -4.91 -3.44
C GLN A 119 1.41 -4.27 -4.45
N VAL A 120 2.37 -5.06 -4.89
CA VAL A 120 3.39 -4.72 -5.88
C VAL A 120 3.31 -5.71 -7.02
N THR A 121 3.33 -5.21 -8.25
CA THR A 121 3.45 -5.99 -9.48
C THR A 121 4.83 -5.76 -10.08
N TYR A 122 5.50 -6.84 -10.45
CA TYR A 122 6.87 -6.82 -10.93
C TYR A 122 6.99 -7.25 -12.39
N GLU A 123 8.03 -6.73 -13.04
CA GLU A 123 8.53 -7.14 -14.35
C GLU A 123 10.02 -7.53 -14.29
#